data_AF-A0A6H1R3N2-F1
#
_entry.id   AF-A0A6H1R3N2-F1
#
_cell.length_a   1.000
_cell.length_b   1.000
_cell.length_c   1.000
_cell.angle_alpha   90.00
_cell.angle_beta   90.00
_cell.angle_gamma   90.00
#
_symmetry.space_group_name_H-M   'P 1'
#
loop_
_entity.id
_entity.type
_entity.pdbx_description
1 polymer ?
#
loop_
_entity_poly.entity_id
_entity_poly.type
_entity_poly.pdbx_seq_one_letter_code
_entity_poly.pdbx_strand_id
1 'polypeptide(L)'
;MNMPEVQSGASDVQQWVLGAPSMTTVDRSVPDGVATSDLSQYCLMLGDDALILSHRLSEWGIRAPELEEAAAIGAIALDLLGQARILLHRAGEVEGAGRDEDSLAYLRTSEEFRNVRLVEIDCGPGQVGDFSATVARLLLFAAWRVAVFERLARSRDAVLATLAARSLAELTRHRDHAAQWVIRLGDGGTSSSRLMAAGFQRVWPMTGELFVPHPVEARLADAGCGADPADVRGDVSGVLDEVFSVARLQRPDPVEFGGFVRPGGRDGVHTGGLEFLLAGMQYLARSAAQP
;
A
#
# COMPACT_ATOMS: atom_id res chain seq x y z
N MET A 1 50.82 9.39 17.22
CA MET A 1 49.79 8.52 16.62
C MET A 1 48.64 9.44 16.24
N ASN A 2 48.64 9.93 14.99
CA ASN A 2 47.62 10.85 14.49
C ASN A 2 46.34 10.06 14.24
N MET A 3 45.27 10.40 14.96
CA MET A 3 43.91 10.04 14.56
C MET A 3 43.45 11.03 13.48
N PRO A 4 42.92 10.59 12.34
CA PRO A 4 42.37 11.51 11.35
C PRO A 4 41.06 12.11 11.89
N GLU A 5 40.92 13.43 11.78
CA GLU A 5 39.63 14.10 11.98
C GLU A 5 38.67 13.62 10.88
N VAL A 6 37.63 12.89 11.29
CA VAL A 6 36.48 12.59 10.41
C VAL A 6 35.61 13.84 10.38
N GLN A 7 35.70 14.61 9.30
CA GLN A 7 34.70 15.64 8.97
C GLN A 7 33.42 14.93 8.53
N SER A 8 32.56 14.56 9.49
CA SER A 8 31.18 14.22 9.19
C SER A 8 30.45 15.50 8.80
N GLY A 9 30.11 15.66 7.52
CA GLY A 9 29.32 16.78 7.05
C GLY A 9 27.98 16.86 7.79
N ALA A 10 27.54 18.09 8.10
CA ALA A 10 26.30 18.35 8.84
C ALA A 10 25.04 17.70 8.24
N SER A 11 25.08 17.24 6.99
CA SER A 11 23.99 16.51 6.33
C SER A 11 23.78 15.09 6.86
N ASP A 12 24.85 14.36 7.21
CA ASP A 12 24.73 12.96 7.66
C ASP A 12 24.16 12.86 9.08
N VAL A 13 24.41 13.87 9.91
CA VAL A 13 23.91 13.94 11.28
C VAL A 13 22.42 14.30 11.31
N GLN A 14 21.94 15.11 10.36
CA GLN A 14 20.51 15.45 10.23
C GLN A 14 19.66 14.26 9.79
N GLN A 15 20.25 13.30 9.07
CA GLN A 15 19.56 12.11 8.54
C GLN A 15 19.09 11.15 9.65
N TRP A 16 19.82 11.04 10.75
CA TRP A 16 19.43 10.22 11.92
C TRP A 16 18.41 10.91 12.84
N VAL A 17 18.33 12.23 12.80
CA VAL A 17 17.51 13.04 13.73
C VAL A 17 16.08 13.25 13.23
N LEU A 18 15.86 13.25 11.90
CA LEU A 18 14.55 13.58 11.31
C LEU A 18 13.80 12.39 10.69
N GLY A 19 14.41 11.19 10.70
CA GLY A 19 13.72 9.94 10.37
C GLY A 19 13.17 9.81 8.94
N ALA A 20 13.36 10.77 8.05
CA ALA A 20 13.01 10.61 6.65
C ALA A 20 13.97 9.58 6.02
N PRO A 21 13.48 8.50 5.41
CA PRO A 21 14.30 7.57 4.67
C PRO A 21 14.86 8.28 3.43
N SER A 22 15.98 8.97 3.63
CA SER A 22 16.51 9.84 2.58
C SER A 22 17.21 8.98 1.54
N MET A 23 16.59 8.87 0.37
CA MET A 23 17.21 8.36 -0.85
C MET A 23 18.06 9.48 -1.48
N THR A 24 18.92 10.12 -0.69
CA THR A 24 19.76 11.27 -1.08
C THR A 24 20.76 10.92 -2.18
N THR A 25 21.16 9.66 -2.29
CA THR A 25 22.15 9.19 -3.26
C THR A 25 21.54 8.75 -4.59
N VAL A 26 20.21 8.74 -4.72
CA VAL A 26 19.49 8.33 -5.91
C VAL A 26 19.23 9.55 -6.79
N ASP A 27 19.35 9.40 -8.11
CA ASP A 27 18.96 10.44 -9.06
C ASP A 27 17.48 10.80 -8.87
N ARG A 28 17.20 12.08 -8.64
CA ARG A 28 15.85 12.61 -8.39
C ARG A 28 15.31 13.39 -9.57
N SER A 29 16.02 13.47 -10.68
CA SER A 29 15.51 14.10 -11.89
C SER A 29 14.25 13.37 -12.39
N VAL A 30 13.33 14.12 -12.99
CA VAL A 30 12.16 13.53 -13.65
C VAL A 30 12.60 13.06 -15.03
N PRO A 31 12.37 11.78 -15.41
CA PRO A 31 12.82 11.28 -16.70
C PRO A 31 12.26 12.06 -17.90
N ASP A 32 13.07 12.23 -18.95
CA ASP A 32 12.66 12.92 -20.16
C ASP A 32 11.39 12.31 -20.76
N GLY A 33 10.45 13.18 -21.15
CA GLY A 33 9.16 12.81 -21.75
C GLY A 33 8.06 12.48 -20.73
N VAL A 34 8.32 12.60 -19.43
CA VAL A 34 7.33 12.36 -18.37
C VAL A 34 6.78 13.68 -17.83
N ALA A 35 5.46 13.82 -17.76
CA ALA A 35 4.82 14.96 -17.12
C ALA A 35 4.96 14.87 -15.59
N THR A 36 5.41 15.96 -14.96
CA THR A 36 5.58 16.03 -13.49
C THR A 36 4.25 15.78 -12.76
N SER A 37 3.15 16.30 -13.29
CA SER A 37 1.80 16.07 -12.74
C SER A 37 1.44 14.58 -12.70
N ASP A 38 1.77 13.83 -13.75
CA ASP A 38 1.44 12.42 -13.84
C ASP A 38 2.32 11.59 -12.91
N LEU A 39 3.62 11.88 -12.84
CA LEU A 39 4.55 11.22 -11.91
C LEU A 39 4.18 11.51 -10.45
N SER A 40 3.85 12.76 -10.12
CA SER A 40 3.40 13.14 -8.79
C SER A 40 2.13 12.39 -8.39
N GLN A 41 1.11 12.39 -9.26
CA GLN A 41 -0.14 11.68 -9.01
C GLN A 41 0.07 10.16 -8.91
N TYR A 42 0.98 9.58 -9.69
CA TYR A 42 1.31 8.15 -9.59
C TYR A 42 2.01 7.80 -8.27
N CYS A 43 2.96 8.63 -7.83
CA CYS A 43 3.57 8.48 -6.51
C CYS A 43 2.53 8.62 -5.39
N LEU A 44 1.58 9.54 -5.53
CA LEU A 44 0.47 9.73 -4.59
C LEU A 44 -0.43 8.49 -4.52
N MET A 45 -0.78 7.90 -5.67
CA MET A 45 -1.55 6.65 -5.76
C MET A 45 -0.89 5.51 -4.97
N LEU A 46 0.40 5.27 -5.23
CA LEU A 46 1.15 4.20 -4.57
C LEU A 46 1.38 4.47 -3.08
N GLY A 47 1.58 5.76 -2.72
CA GLY A 47 1.80 6.22 -1.35
C GLY A 47 0.53 6.09 -0.51
N ASP A 48 -0.61 6.51 -1.05
CA ASP A 48 -1.91 6.43 -0.39
C ASP A 48 -2.32 4.98 -0.13
N ASP A 49 -2.08 4.08 -1.09
CA ASP A 49 -2.29 2.64 -0.90
C ASP A 49 -1.58 2.11 0.35
N ALA A 50 -0.30 2.48 0.50
CA ALA A 50 0.54 2.04 1.61
C ALA A 50 0.16 2.73 2.92
N LEU A 51 -0.12 4.04 2.90
CA LEU A 51 -0.51 4.82 4.07
C LEU A 51 -1.80 4.28 4.67
N ILE A 52 -2.84 4.13 3.84
CA ILE A 52 -4.17 3.71 4.30
C ILE A 52 -4.13 2.28 4.84
N LEU A 53 -3.44 1.35 4.15
CA LEU A 53 -3.31 -0.01 4.68
C LEU A 53 -2.50 -0.05 5.97
N SER A 54 -1.41 0.72 6.08
CA SER A 54 -0.61 0.84 7.30
C SER A 54 -1.47 1.26 8.51
N HIS A 55 -2.32 2.29 8.34
CA HIS A 55 -3.22 2.73 9.40
C HIS A 55 -4.26 1.66 9.76
N ARG A 56 -4.89 1.02 8.76
CA ARG A 56 -5.86 -0.06 9.00
C ARG A 56 -5.24 -1.26 9.72
N LEU A 57 -3.99 -1.60 9.43
CA LEU A 57 -3.28 -2.67 10.13
C LEU A 57 -2.94 -2.25 11.57
N SER A 58 -2.55 -0.99 11.77
CA SER A 58 -2.25 -0.43 13.09
C SER A 58 -3.44 -0.42 14.05
N GLU A 59 -4.69 -0.39 13.54
CA GLU A 59 -5.90 -0.50 14.36
C GLU A 59 -5.95 -1.79 15.20
N TRP A 60 -5.28 -2.87 14.75
CA TRP A 60 -5.18 -4.12 15.50
C TRP A 60 -4.44 -3.92 16.82
N GLY A 61 -3.28 -3.25 16.81
CA GLY A 61 -2.46 -3.09 18.01
C GLY A 61 -2.32 -4.42 18.77
N ILE A 62 -2.53 -4.41 20.09
CA ILE A 62 -2.52 -5.61 20.93
C ILE A 62 -3.79 -6.47 20.86
N ARG A 63 -4.77 -6.10 20.02
CA ARG A 63 -6.05 -6.80 19.85
C ARG A 63 -6.00 -7.88 18.75
N ALA A 64 -4.84 -8.13 18.16
CA ALA A 64 -4.65 -9.28 17.27
C ALA A 64 -4.91 -10.60 18.01
N PRO A 65 -5.25 -11.69 17.30
CA PRO A 65 -5.59 -12.97 17.95
C PRO A 65 -4.49 -13.52 18.86
N GLU A 66 -3.23 -13.25 18.53
CA GLU A 66 -2.03 -13.71 19.22
C GLU A 66 -1.02 -12.55 19.33
N LEU A 67 -0.11 -12.60 20.32
CA LEU A 67 0.87 -11.53 20.54
C LEU A 67 1.90 -11.49 19.41
N GLU A 68 2.32 -12.65 18.93
CA GLU A 68 3.16 -12.84 17.76
C GLU A 68 2.51 -12.23 16.52
N GLU A 69 1.18 -12.36 16.39
CA GLU A 69 0.44 -11.77 15.29
C GLU A 69 0.34 -10.25 15.41
N ALA A 70 0.14 -9.71 16.62
CA ALA A 70 0.22 -8.27 16.85
C ALA A 70 1.58 -7.70 16.41
N ALA A 71 2.67 -8.41 16.72
CA ALA A 71 4.01 -8.02 16.29
C ALA A 71 4.20 -8.11 14.77
N ALA A 72 3.72 -9.19 14.13
CA ALA A 72 3.80 -9.37 12.69
C ALA A 72 3.03 -8.28 11.92
N ILE A 73 1.77 -8.02 12.29
CA ILE A 73 0.96 -6.96 11.67
C ILE A 73 1.59 -5.59 11.89
N GLY A 74 2.12 -5.33 13.10
CA GLY A 74 2.82 -4.09 13.40
C GLY A 74 4.05 -3.87 12.52
N ALA A 75 4.83 -4.92 12.27
CA ALA A 75 5.98 -4.86 11.35
C ALA A 75 5.55 -4.56 9.91
N ILE A 76 4.50 -5.23 9.42
CA ILE A 76 3.94 -4.99 8.08
C ILE A 76 3.44 -3.53 7.96
N ALA A 77 2.72 -3.04 8.96
CA ALA A 77 2.25 -1.65 8.99
C ALA A 77 3.40 -0.64 8.95
N LEU A 78 4.49 -0.91 9.69
CA LEU A 78 5.68 -0.06 9.71
C LEU A 78 6.41 -0.04 8.36
N ASP A 79 6.59 -1.20 7.73
CA ASP A 79 7.18 -1.30 6.39
C ASP A 79 6.37 -0.48 5.37
N LEU A 80 5.04 -0.63 5.38
CA LEU A 80 4.14 0.13 4.50
C LEU A 80 4.18 1.63 4.79
N LEU A 81 4.27 2.04 6.06
CA LEU A 81 4.43 3.45 6.42
C LEU A 81 5.76 4.01 5.88
N GLY A 82 6.85 3.25 5.99
CA GLY A 82 8.13 3.62 5.40
C GLY A 82 8.06 3.84 3.89
N GLN A 83 7.35 2.96 3.17
CA GLN A 83 7.09 3.11 1.74
C GLN A 83 6.23 4.36 1.45
N ALA A 84 5.15 4.56 2.21
CA ALA A 84 4.26 5.71 2.05
C ALA A 84 5.02 7.03 2.14
N ARG A 85 5.89 7.18 3.15
CA ARG A 85 6.70 8.38 3.35
C ARG A 85 7.58 8.72 2.15
N ILE A 86 8.32 7.74 1.63
CA ILE A 86 9.16 7.91 0.42
C ILE A 86 8.30 8.37 -0.78
N LEU A 87 7.16 7.72 -0.98
CA LEU A 87 6.27 7.98 -2.12
C LEU A 87 5.58 9.34 -2.03
N LEU A 88 5.09 9.72 -0.85
CA LEU A 88 4.45 11.01 -0.61
C LEU A 88 5.48 12.14 -0.71
N HIS A 89 6.69 11.95 -0.16
CA HIS A 89 7.76 12.91 -0.32
C HIS A 89 8.13 13.11 -1.80
N ARG A 90 8.25 12.02 -2.59
CA ARG A 90 8.48 12.10 -4.03
C ARG A 90 7.33 12.81 -4.76
N ALA A 91 6.08 12.54 -4.37
CA ALA A 91 4.91 13.19 -4.96
C ALA A 91 4.94 14.71 -4.75
N GLY A 92 5.23 15.17 -3.54
CA GLY A 92 5.33 16.59 -3.19
C GLY A 92 6.53 17.29 -3.84
N GLU A 93 7.68 16.61 -3.89
CA GLU A 93 8.89 17.11 -4.58
C GLU A 93 8.62 17.35 -6.08
N VAL A 94 8.04 16.37 -6.78
CA VAL A 94 7.79 16.45 -8.22
C VAL A 94 6.65 17.41 -8.54
N GLU A 95 5.65 17.51 -7.67
CA GLU A 95 4.56 18.48 -7.82
C GLU A 95 5.08 19.93 -7.80
N GLY A 96 6.05 20.23 -6.95
CA GLY A 96 6.64 21.57 -6.83
C GLY A 96 5.73 22.62 -6.18
N ALA A 97 4.62 22.22 -5.56
CA ALA A 97 3.68 23.11 -4.85
C ALA A 97 4.08 23.39 -3.38
N GLY A 98 5.24 22.90 -2.94
CA GLY A 98 5.74 23.10 -1.57
C GLY A 98 5.05 22.25 -0.49
N ARG A 99 4.26 21.23 -0.89
CA ARG A 99 3.65 20.26 0.03
C ARG A 99 4.64 19.14 0.34
N ASP A 100 4.89 18.89 1.61
CA ASP A 100 5.72 17.77 2.08
C ASP A 100 4.88 16.51 2.36
N GLU A 101 5.54 15.43 2.82
CA GLU A 101 4.87 14.16 3.09
C GLU A 101 3.76 14.28 4.13
N ASP A 102 3.94 15.11 5.16
CA ASP A 102 2.96 15.34 6.22
C ASP A 102 1.77 16.14 5.70
N SER A 103 2.01 17.18 4.90
CA SER A 103 0.94 17.95 4.25
C SER A 103 0.07 17.06 3.37
N LEU A 104 0.70 16.17 2.60
CA LEU A 104 0.00 15.19 1.77
C LEU A 104 -0.72 14.14 2.64
N ALA A 105 -0.15 13.65 3.74
CA ALA A 105 -0.83 12.67 4.58
C ALA A 105 -2.04 13.27 5.33
N TYR A 106 -1.89 14.45 5.94
CA TYR A 106 -2.79 14.91 6.98
C TYR A 106 -3.73 16.05 6.60
N LEU A 107 -3.43 16.80 5.52
CA LEU A 107 -4.20 17.99 5.15
C LEU A 107 -5.13 17.78 3.95
N ARG A 108 -5.02 16.64 3.25
CA ARG A 108 -5.93 16.25 2.17
C ARG A 108 -7.27 15.72 2.68
N THR A 109 -8.35 16.07 2.00
CA THR A 109 -9.70 15.49 2.13
C THR A 109 -9.80 14.12 1.43
N SER A 110 -10.85 13.35 1.69
CA SER A 110 -11.07 12.03 1.07
C SER A 110 -11.05 12.09 -0.46
N GLU A 111 -11.64 13.13 -1.06
CA GLU A 111 -11.67 13.33 -2.51
C GLU A 111 -10.29 13.59 -3.14
N GLU A 112 -9.28 13.90 -2.32
CA GLU A 112 -7.89 14.13 -2.74
C GLU A 112 -6.99 12.90 -2.52
N PHE A 113 -7.50 11.87 -1.82
CA PHE A 113 -6.82 10.57 -1.71
C PHE A 113 -7.00 9.76 -2.98
N ARG A 114 -5.98 8.96 -3.31
CA ARG A 114 -5.90 8.18 -4.54
C ARG A 114 -5.66 6.69 -4.27
N ASN A 115 -5.85 6.22 -3.04
CA ASN A 115 -5.73 4.79 -2.73
C ASN A 115 -6.79 3.97 -3.45
N VAL A 116 -6.53 2.68 -3.69
CA VAL A 116 -7.57 1.73 -4.11
C VAL A 116 -8.57 1.49 -2.97
N ARG A 117 -9.84 1.23 -3.28
CA ARG A 117 -10.85 1.01 -2.23
C ARG A 117 -10.65 -0.29 -1.46
N LEU A 118 -9.84 -1.22 -1.96
CA LEU A 118 -9.49 -2.44 -1.22
C LEU A 118 -8.81 -2.10 0.12
N VAL A 119 -7.90 -1.14 0.15
CA VAL A 119 -7.07 -0.89 1.36
C VAL A 119 -7.80 -0.12 2.45
N GLU A 120 -8.86 0.61 2.13
CA GLU A 120 -9.63 1.39 3.10
C GLU A 120 -10.73 0.59 3.81
N ILE A 121 -11.06 -0.62 3.33
CA ILE A 121 -12.09 -1.44 3.98
C ILE A 121 -11.71 -1.69 5.44
N ASP A 122 -12.63 -1.31 6.34
CA ASP A 122 -12.47 -1.62 7.76
C ASP A 122 -12.58 -3.13 7.95
N CYS A 123 -11.49 -3.74 8.38
CA CYS A 123 -11.41 -5.13 8.84
C CYS A 123 -10.80 -5.21 10.26
N GLY A 124 -10.59 -4.06 10.91
CA GLY A 124 -9.88 -3.94 12.18
C GLY A 124 -10.69 -4.53 13.34
N PRO A 125 -10.13 -4.62 14.56
CA PRO A 125 -10.72 -5.35 15.70
C PRO A 125 -11.96 -4.68 16.35
N GLY A 126 -12.64 -3.77 15.64
CA GLY A 126 -13.88 -3.15 16.10
C GLY A 126 -15.06 -4.13 16.13
N GLN A 127 -16.26 -3.62 16.37
CA GLN A 127 -17.48 -4.45 16.39
C GLN A 127 -17.74 -5.18 15.07
N VAL A 128 -17.30 -4.61 13.95
CA VAL A 128 -17.41 -5.19 12.61
C VAL A 128 -16.13 -5.93 12.21
N GLY A 129 -15.22 -6.17 13.16
CA GLY A 129 -13.89 -6.71 12.91
C GLY A 129 -13.87 -8.18 12.57
N ASP A 130 -13.05 -8.52 11.58
CA ASP A 130 -12.85 -9.90 11.15
C ASP A 130 -11.38 -10.07 10.74
N PHE A 131 -10.66 -10.87 11.54
CA PHE A 131 -9.26 -11.18 11.27
C PHE A 131 -9.10 -11.90 9.93
N SER A 132 -10.06 -12.75 9.56
CA SER A 132 -10.07 -13.45 8.27
C SER A 132 -10.18 -12.46 7.11
N ALA A 133 -11.00 -11.42 7.24
CA ALA A 133 -11.08 -10.33 6.25
C ALA A 133 -9.78 -9.49 6.21
N THR A 134 -9.14 -9.24 7.35
CA THR A 134 -7.83 -8.58 7.40
C THR A 134 -6.78 -9.36 6.62
N VAL A 135 -6.68 -10.67 6.87
CA VAL A 135 -5.73 -11.55 6.18
C VAL A 135 -6.07 -11.65 4.69
N ALA A 136 -7.35 -11.80 4.32
CA ALA A 136 -7.78 -11.83 2.92
C ALA A 136 -7.36 -10.56 2.16
N ARG A 137 -7.64 -9.39 2.75
CA ARG A 137 -7.26 -8.08 2.19
C ARG A 137 -5.75 -7.96 2.04
N LEU A 138 -5.00 -8.38 3.07
CA LEU A 138 -3.54 -8.32 3.05
C LEU A 138 -2.95 -9.23 1.97
N LEU A 139 -3.47 -10.45 1.80
CA LEU A 139 -3.02 -11.35 0.72
C LEU A 139 -3.25 -10.74 -0.65
N LEU A 140 -4.48 -10.26 -0.90
CA LEU A 140 -4.86 -9.65 -2.18
C LEU A 140 -3.97 -8.43 -2.49
N PHE A 141 -3.80 -7.56 -1.52
CA PHE A 141 -2.98 -6.37 -1.66
C PHE A 141 -1.49 -6.70 -1.85
N ALA A 142 -0.92 -7.56 -1.02
CA ALA A 142 0.51 -7.89 -1.07
C ALA A 142 0.85 -8.65 -2.35
N ALA A 143 0.02 -9.59 -2.80
CA ALA A 143 0.22 -10.27 -4.08
C ALA A 143 0.22 -9.28 -5.25
N TRP A 144 -0.74 -8.36 -5.29
CA TRP A 144 -0.81 -7.31 -6.30
C TRP A 144 0.39 -6.35 -6.23
N ARG A 145 0.75 -5.88 -5.03
CA ARG A 145 1.83 -4.92 -4.83
C ARG A 145 3.19 -5.52 -5.14
N VAL A 146 3.44 -6.79 -4.84
CA VAL A 146 4.65 -7.52 -5.29
C VAL A 146 4.74 -7.46 -6.82
N ALA A 147 3.69 -7.86 -7.54
CA ALA A 147 3.70 -7.90 -8.99
C ALA A 147 3.90 -6.49 -9.62
N VAL A 148 3.26 -5.46 -9.06
CA VAL A 148 3.50 -4.07 -9.47
C VAL A 148 4.94 -3.64 -9.20
N PHE A 149 5.47 -3.94 -8.01
CA PHE A 149 6.83 -3.53 -7.62
C PHE A 149 7.92 -4.27 -8.39
N GLU A 150 7.67 -5.51 -8.85
CA GLU A 150 8.59 -6.22 -9.76
C GLU A 150 8.75 -5.49 -11.10
N ARG A 151 7.68 -4.86 -11.60
CA ARG A 151 7.75 -4.00 -12.79
C ARG A 151 8.43 -2.67 -12.46
N LEU A 152 8.06 -2.03 -11.35
CA LEU A 152 8.62 -0.75 -10.93
C LEU A 152 10.11 -0.82 -10.63
N ALA A 153 10.66 -1.97 -10.22
CA ALA A 153 12.10 -2.16 -10.02
C ALA A 153 12.91 -1.91 -11.31
N ARG A 154 12.26 -1.84 -12.48
CA ARG A 154 12.85 -1.52 -13.78
C ARG A 154 12.40 -0.15 -14.31
N SER A 155 11.79 0.68 -13.47
CA SER A 155 11.33 2.03 -13.81
C SER A 155 12.50 2.91 -14.25
N ARG A 156 12.24 3.82 -15.20
CA ARG A 156 13.17 4.89 -15.56
C ARG A 156 13.26 5.98 -14.49
N ASP A 157 12.26 6.12 -13.61
CA ASP A 157 12.38 6.97 -12.43
C ASP A 157 13.20 6.23 -11.37
N ALA A 158 14.40 6.75 -11.09
CA ALA A 158 15.35 6.06 -10.24
C ALA A 158 14.88 5.94 -8.77
N VAL A 159 14.03 6.88 -8.31
CA VAL A 159 13.42 6.81 -6.97
C VAL A 159 12.43 5.64 -6.89
N LEU A 160 11.50 5.53 -7.85
CA LEU A 160 10.57 4.40 -7.92
C LEU A 160 11.29 3.07 -8.09
N ALA A 161 12.29 3.00 -8.97
CA ALA A 161 13.08 1.78 -9.19
C ALA A 161 13.81 1.32 -7.94
N THR A 162 14.47 2.24 -7.25
CA THR A 162 15.24 1.91 -6.05
C THR A 162 14.33 1.57 -4.88
N LEU A 163 13.23 2.30 -4.69
CA LEU A 163 12.23 1.95 -3.67
C LEU A 163 11.68 0.54 -3.93
N ALA A 164 11.25 0.27 -5.15
CA ALA A 164 10.64 -1.00 -5.50
C ALA A 164 11.61 -2.17 -5.27
N ALA A 165 12.86 -2.06 -5.76
CA ALA A 165 13.89 -3.07 -5.55
C ALA A 165 14.16 -3.36 -4.07
N ARG A 166 14.15 -2.34 -3.21
CA ARG A 166 14.36 -2.49 -1.75
C ARG A 166 13.17 -3.11 -1.05
N SER A 167 11.94 -2.77 -1.45
CA SER A 167 10.71 -3.22 -0.81
C SER A 167 10.26 -4.62 -1.23
N LEU A 168 10.76 -5.18 -2.34
CA LEU A 168 10.32 -6.49 -2.84
C LEU A 168 10.46 -7.62 -1.82
N ALA A 169 11.57 -7.66 -1.07
CA ALA A 169 11.77 -8.68 -0.05
C ALA A 169 10.77 -8.54 1.12
N GLU A 170 10.43 -7.31 1.51
CA GLU A 170 9.41 -7.01 2.54
C GLU A 170 8.02 -7.40 2.05
N LEU A 171 7.62 -6.94 0.87
CA LEU A 171 6.31 -7.23 0.27
C LEU A 171 6.09 -8.72 0.05
N THR A 172 7.14 -9.45 -0.35
CA THR A 172 7.10 -10.91 -0.45
C THR A 172 6.82 -11.55 0.91
N ARG A 173 7.47 -11.09 1.99
CA ARG A 173 7.18 -11.57 3.34
C ARG A 173 5.74 -11.23 3.78
N HIS A 174 5.21 -10.04 3.41
CA HIS A 174 3.83 -9.67 3.72
C HIS A 174 2.84 -10.63 3.06
N ARG A 175 3.06 -10.95 1.77
CA ARG A 175 2.26 -11.91 0.99
C ARG A 175 2.33 -13.29 1.61
N ASP A 176 3.53 -13.78 1.92
CA ASP A 176 3.75 -15.12 2.45
C ASP A 176 3.14 -15.28 3.85
N HIS A 177 3.24 -14.24 4.71
CA HIS A 177 2.57 -14.19 6.02
C HIS A 177 1.05 -14.31 5.86
N ALA A 178 0.46 -13.52 4.97
CA ALA A 178 -0.99 -13.58 4.72
C ALA A 178 -1.40 -14.94 4.13
N ALA A 179 -0.63 -15.49 3.19
CA ALA A 179 -0.88 -16.80 2.59
C ALA A 179 -0.87 -17.92 3.64
N GLN A 180 0.08 -17.92 4.57
CA GLN A 180 0.14 -18.90 5.66
C GLN A 180 -1.11 -18.85 6.54
N TRP A 181 -1.63 -17.67 6.84
CA TRP A 181 -2.90 -17.53 7.57
C TRP A 181 -4.10 -18.00 6.77
N VAL A 182 -4.18 -17.68 5.47
CA VAL A 182 -5.26 -18.17 4.60
C VAL A 182 -5.25 -19.70 4.56
N ILE A 183 -4.08 -20.32 4.42
CA ILE A 183 -3.93 -21.79 4.44
C ILE A 183 -4.35 -22.36 5.78
N ARG A 184 -3.86 -21.79 6.89
CA ARG A 184 -4.18 -22.24 8.25
C ARG A 184 -5.69 -22.18 8.54
N LEU A 185 -6.35 -21.09 8.14
CA LEU A 185 -7.79 -20.92 8.37
C LEU A 185 -8.62 -21.74 7.38
N GLY A 186 -8.18 -21.85 6.13
CA GLY A 186 -8.84 -22.64 5.09
C GLY A 186 -8.86 -24.14 5.41
N ASP A 187 -7.72 -24.70 5.83
CA ASP A 187 -7.58 -26.12 6.18
C ASP A 187 -7.84 -26.39 7.68
N GLY A 188 -8.26 -25.38 8.45
CA GLY A 188 -8.53 -25.45 9.89
C GLY A 188 -9.87 -26.10 10.28
N GLY A 189 -10.54 -26.79 9.35
CA GLY A 189 -11.86 -27.41 9.53
C GLY A 189 -13.04 -26.50 9.18
N THR A 190 -14.26 -27.06 9.18
CA THR A 190 -15.46 -26.42 8.58
C THR A 190 -15.80 -25.04 9.13
N SER A 191 -15.61 -24.80 10.43
CA SER A 191 -15.90 -23.48 11.01
C SER A 191 -14.85 -22.43 10.65
N SER A 192 -13.57 -22.80 10.68
CA SER A 192 -12.46 -21.90 10.31
C SER A 192 -12.48 -21.57 8.81
N SER A 193 -12.70 -22.59 7.98
CA SER A 193 -12.81 -22.47 6.53
C SER A 193 -13.96 -21.52 6.12
N ARG A 194 -15.11 -21.60 6.80
CA ARG A 194 -16.23 -20.67 6.57
C ARG A 194 -15.90 -19.22 6.94
N LEU A 195 -15.13 -19.00 8.01
CA LEU A 195 -14.68 -17.65 8.37
C LEU A 195 -13.73 -17.09 7.31
N MET A 196 -12.77 -17.89 6.83
CA MET A 196 -11.86 -17.46 5.77
C MET A 196 -12.58 -17.16 4.46
N ALA A 197 -13.52 -18.01 4.06
CA ALA A 197 -14.37 -17.77 2.89
C ALA A 197 -15.20 -16.48 3.04
N ALA A 198 -15.79 -16.23 4.22
CA ALA A 198 -16.53 -15.00 4.51
C ALA A 198 -15.61 -13.76 4.48
N GLY A 199 -14.38 -13.89 4.97
CA GLY A 199 -13.36 -12.86 4.91
C GLY A 199 -13.05 -12.45 3.47
N PHE A 200 -12.85 -13.42 2.57
CA PHE A 200 -12.72 -13.14 1.14
C PHE A 200 -13.97 -12.49 0.56
N GLN A 201 -15.15 -13.07 0.79
CA GLN A 201 -16.43 -12.53 0.30
C GLN A 201 -16.64 -11.05 0.65
N ARG A 202 -16.17 -10.61 1.82
CA ARG A 202 -16.25 -9.20 2.24
C ARG A 202 -15.39 -8.25 1.39
N VAL A 203 -14.18 -8.66 1.01
CA VAL A 203 -13.18 -7.77 0.38
C VAL A 203 -13.06 -7.99 -1.12
N TRP A 204 -13.50 -9.15 -1.61
CA TRP A 204 -13.46 -9.53 -3.03
C TRP A 204 -14.11 -8.52 -3.98
N PRO A 205 -15.25 -7.87 -3.65
CA PRO A 205 -15.86 -6.89 -4.54
C PRO A 205 -14.92 -5.74 -4.95
N MET A 206 -13.92 -5.42 -4.12
CA MET A 206 -12.96 -4.35 -4.40
C MET A 206 -11.78 -4.79 -5.28
N THR A 207 -11.62 -6.09 -5.55
CA THR A 207 -10.46 -6.63 -6.29
C THR A 207 -10.45 -6.23 -7.76
N GLY A 208 -11.62 -5.98 -8.36
CA GLY A 208 -11.73 -5.57 -9.75
C GLY A 208 -10.98 -4.26 -10.05
N GLU A 209 -10.96 -3.33 -9.08
CA GLU A 209 -10.29 -2.03 -9.20
C GLU A 209 -8.77 -2.17 -9.36
N LEU A 210 -8.15 -3.18 -8.75
CA LEU A 210 -6.69 -3.37 -8.76
C LEU A 210 -6.09 -3.58 -10.16
N PHE A 211 -6.92 -3.89 -11.15
CA PHE A 211 -6.50 -4.34 -12.47
C PHE A 211 -7.13 -3.52 -13.61
N VAL A 212 -7.77 -2.39 -13.28
CA VAL A 212 -8.31 -1.46 -14.27
C VAL A 212 -7.45 -0.20 -14.24
N PRO A 213 -6.63 0.05 -15.28
CA PRO A 213 -5.67 1.13 -15.26
C PRO A 213 -6.36 2.49 -15.26
N HIS A 214 -5.96 3.36 -14.33
CA HIS A 214 -6.25 4.78 -14.41
C HIS A 214 -5.42 5.43 -15.55
N PRO A 215 -5.89 6.47 -16.25
CA PRO A 215 -5.16 7.06 -17.39
C PRO A 215 -3.73 7.52 -17.07
N VAL A 216 -3.47 7.96 -15.84
CA VAL A 216 -2.11 8.29 -15.36
C VAL A 216 -1.22 7.05 -15.28
N GLU A 217 -1.73 5.93 -14.75
CA GLU A 217 -0.98 4.69 -14.64
C GLU A 217 -0.59 4.18 -16.04
N ALA A 218 -1.53 4.22 -16.99
CA ALA A 218 -1.27 3.85 -18.39
C ALA A 218 -0.18 4.73 -19.05
N ARG A 219 -0.28 6.07 -18.92
CA ARG A 219 0.74 6.97 -19.49
C ARG A 219 2.13 6.77 -18.88
N LEU A 220 2.20 6.51 -17.57
CA LEU A 220 3.48 6.25 -16.90
C LEU A 220 4.05 4.89 -17.28
N ALA A 221 3.21 3.87 -17.46
CA ALA A 221 3.62 2.57 -17.97
C ALA A 221 4.19 2.69 -19.40
N ASP A 222 3.50 3.39 -20.31
CA ASP A 222 3.97 3.66 -21.68
C ASP A 222 5.32 4.41 -21.69
N ALA A 223 5.53 5.33 -20.73
CA ALA A 223 6.78 6.05 -20.58
C ALA A 223 7.90 5.24 -19.92
N GLY A 224 7.63 4.02 -19.45
CA GLY A 224 8.57 3.15 -18.74
C GLY A 224 8.86 3.59 -17.30
N CYS A 225 8.02 4.43 -16.71
CA CYS A 225 8.18 4.95 -15.35
C CYS A 225 7.19 4.34 -14.33
N GLY A 226 6.05 3.84 -14.82
CA GLY A 226 5.04 3.14 -14.02
C GLY A 226 4.85 1.70 -14.45
N ALA A 227 3.88 1.05 -13.83
CA ALA A 227 3.39 -0.27 -14.20
C ALA A 227 1.91 -0.18 -14.58
N ASP A 228 1.51 -0.83 -15.67
CA ASP A 228 0.10 -1.00 -15.98
C ASP A 228 -0.49 -2.10 -15.06
N PRO A 229 -1.46 -1.78 -14.19
CA PRO A 229 -2.07 -2.76 -13.31
C PRO A 229 -2.83 -3.89 -14.03
N ALA A 230 -3.21 -3.72 -15.30
CA ALA A 230 -3.84 -4.80 -16.06
C ALA A 230 -2.87 -5.95 -16.35
N ASP A 231 -1.59 -5.63 -16.57
CA ASP A 231 -0.55 -6.59 -16.97
C ASP A 231 -0.17 -7.56 -15.84
N VAL A 232 -0.40 -7.17 -14.58
CA VAL A 232 -0.07 -8.01 -13.42
C VAL A 232 -1.17 -9.00 -13.04
N ARG A 233 -2.33 -8.97 -13.72
CA ARG A 233 -3.48 -9.84 -13.38
C ARG A 233 -3.13 -11.33 -13.41
N GLY A 234 -2.33 -11.74 -14.39
CA GLY A 234 -1.89 -13.14 -14.53
C GLY A 234 -1.01 -13.57 -13.35
N ASP A 235 0.00 -12.77 -13.03
CA ASP A 235 0.93 -13.01 -11.93
C ASP A 235 0.19 -13.14 -10.58
N VAL A 236 -0.75 -12.22 -10.31
CA VAL A 236 -1.56 -12.25 -9.09
C VAL A 236 -2.52 -13.44 -9.07
N SER A 237 -3.16 -13.77 -10.19
CA SER A 237 -4.08 -14.90 -10.26
C SER A 237 -3.37 -16.22 -10.00
N GLY A 238 -2.14 -16.41 -10.51
CA GLY A 238 -1.35 -17.61 -10.24
C GLY A 238 -1.04 -17.80 -8.75
N VAL A 239 -0.61 -16.73 -8.07
CA VAL A 239 -0.38 -16.75 -6.62
C VAL A 239 -1.66 -17.11 -5.85
N LEU A 240 -2.78 -16.47 -6.19
CA LEU A 240 -4.04 -16.72 -5.51
C LEU A 240 -4.49 -18.17 -5.74
N ASP A 241 -4.44 -18.67 -6.97
CA ASP A 241 -4.88 -20.04 -7.29
C ASP A 241 -4.07 -21.08 -6.52
N GLU A 242 -2.76 -20.88 -6.35
CA GLU A 242 -1.91 -21.73 -5.50
C GLU A 242 -2.38 -21.69 -4.04
N VAL A 243 -2.55 -20.50 -3.47
CA VAL A 243 -2.97 -20.34 -2.07
C VAL A 243 -4.35 -20.93 -1.83
N PHE A 244 -5.34 -20.66 -2.70
CA PHE A 244 -6.69 -21.22 -2.60
C PHE A 244 -6.67 -22.76 -2.69
N SER A 245 -5.85 -23.31 -3.60
CA SER A 245 -5.69 -24.76 -3.74
C SER A 245 -5.14 -25.39 -2.46
N VAL A 246 -4.06 -24.84 -1.89
CA VAL A 246 -3.44 -25.38 -0.66
C VAL A 246 -4.37 -25.18 0.55
N ALA A 247 -5.05 -24.04 0.62
CA ALA A 247 -6.02 -23.73 1.67
C ALA A 247 -7.33 -24.53 1.57
N ARG A 248 -7.54 -25.30 0.48
CA ARG A 248 -8.79 -26.02 0.18
C ARG A 248 -10.02 -25.11 0.17
N LEU A 249 -9.83 -23.87 -0.26
CA LEU A 249 -10.88 -22.86 -0.38
C LEU A 249 -11.33 -22.74 -1.83
N GLN A 250 -12.60 -22.38 -2.03
CA GLN A 250 -13.08 -21.97 -3.34
C GLN A 250 -12.84 -20.48 -3.52
N ARG A 251 -12.26 -20.10 -4.66
CA ARG A 251 -12.09 -18.70 -5.05
C ARG A 251 -13.47 -18.09 -5.31
N PRO A 252 -13.80 -16.90 -4.78
CA PRO A 252 -15.06 -16.24 -5.10
C PRO A 252 -15.17 -15.97 -6.61
N ASP A 253 -16.33 -16.27 -7.20
CA ASP A 253 -16.55 -16.05 -8.63
C ASP A 253 -16.68 -14.54 -8.89
N PRO A 254 -15.81 -13.93 -9.72
CA PRO A 254 -15.92 -12.51 -10.05
C PRO A 254 -17.29 -12.12 -10.63
N VAL A 255 -18.01 -13.05 -11.27
CA VAL A 255 -19.35 -12.80 -11.84
C VAL A 255 -20.38 -12.48 -10.74
N GLU A 256 -20.19 -12.97 -9.51
CA GLU A 256 -21.09 -12.69 -8.38
C GLU A 256 -21.12 -11.21 -7.99
N PHE A 257 -20.07 -10.46 -8.29
CA PHE A 257 -19.90 -9.06 -7.86
C PHE A 257 -19.96 -8.05 -9.01
N GLY A 258 -20.01 -8.54 -10.26
CA GLY A 258 -19.91 -7.72 -11.44
C GLY A 258 -18.49 -7.19 -11.71
N GLY A 259 -18.34 -6.49 -12.84
CA GLY A 259 -17.09 -5.82 -13.19
C GLY A 259 -16.94 -4.48 -12.47
N PHE A 260 -15.71 -4.13 -12.10
CA PHE A 260 -15.43 -2.75 -11.69
C PHE A 260 -15.62 -1.79 -12.87
N VAL A 261 -16.34 -0.71 -12.61
CA VAL A 261 -16.53 0.40 -13.55
C VAL A 261 -16.10 1.68 -12.84
N ARG A 262 -15.23 2.46 -13.47
CA ARG A 262 -14.83 3.78 -12.97
C ARG A 262 -16.05 4.70 -12.84
N PRO A 263 -16.05 5.63 -11.87
CA PRO A 263 -14.92 6.03 -11.02
C PRO A 263 -14.67 5.09 -9.83
N GLY A 264 -13.43 5.10 -9.31
CA GLY A 264 -13.02 4.39 -8.09
C GLY A 264 -12.09 5.25 -7.21
N GLY A 265 -11.33 4.60 -6.33
CA GLY A 265 -10.47 5.29 -5.38
C GLY A 265 -9.33 6.06 -6.04
N ARG A 266 -8.81 5.55 -7.18
CA ARG A 266 -7.88 6.29 -8.06
C ARG A 266 -8.44 7.63 -8.57
N ASP A 267 -9.77 7.77 -8.66
CA ASP A 267 -10.47 8.98 -9.09
C ASP A 267 -10.91 9.86 -7.90
N GLY A 268 -10.57 9.50 -6.66
CA GLY A 268 -11.04 10.18 -5.44
C GLY A 268 -12.44 9.75 -4.99
N VAL A 269 -13.02 8.70 -5.59
CA VAL A 269 -14.34 8.18 -5.23
C VAL A 269 -14.18 6.98 -4.31
N HIS A 270 -14.36 7.24 -3.01
CA HIS A 270 -14.09 6.27 -1.94
C HIS A 270 -15.37 5.80 -1.24
N THR A 271 -15.22 4.77 -0.42
CA THR A 271 -16.26 4.34 0.51
C THR A 271 -16.30 5.26 1.73
N GLY A 272 -17.42 5.26 2.46
CA GLY A 272 -17.51 5.98 3.75
C GLY A 272 -16.49 5.50 4.80
N GLY A 273 -15.87 4.32 4.59
CA GLY A 273 -14.82 3.81 5.45
C GLY A 273 -13.57 4.70 5.46
N LEU A 274 -13.23 5.33 4.34
CA LEU A 274 -12.07 6.22 4.26
C LEU A 274 -12.28 7.48 5.09
N GLU A 275 -13.45 8.12 5.00
CA GLU A 275 -13.74 9.35 5.74
C GLU A 275 -13.60 9.15 7.27
N PHE A 276 -14.13 8.03 7.77
CA PHE A 276 -14.01 7.68 9.18
C PHE A 276 -12.55 7.45 9.60
N LEU A 277 -11.77 6.77 8.75
CA LEU A 277 -10.34 6.55 9.00
C LEU A 277 -9.56 7.88 9.04
N LEU A 278 -9.79 8.75 8.05
CA LEU A 278 -9.12 10.05 7.95
C LEU A 278 -9.46 10.96 9.13
N ALA A 279 -10.71 10.92 9.62
CA ALA A 279 -11.11 11.68 10.80
C ALA A 279 -10.24 11.35 12.03
N GLY A 280 -9.91 10.07 12.26
CA GLY A 280 -9.00 9.65 13.33
C GLY A 280 -7.54 9.98 13.01
N MET A 281 -7.10 9.64 11.79
CA MET A 281 -5.71 9.81 11.34
C MET A 281 -5.24 11.27 11.36
N GLN A 282 -6.13 12.20 10.99
CA GLN A 282 -5.78 13.61 10.75
C GLN A 282 -6.15 14.54 11.92
N TYR A 283 -6.83 14.02 12.96
CA TYR A 283 -7.40 14.84 14.03
C TYR A 283 -6.37 15.79 14.66
N LEU A 284 -5.27 15.26 15.19
CA LEU A 284 -4.27 16.06 15.90
C LEU A 284 -3.60 17.10 14.99
N ALA A 285 -3.23 16.70 13.77
CA ALA A 285 -2.59 17.60 12.80
C ALA A 285 -3.52 18.76 12.42
N ARG A 286 -4.80 18.49 12.20
CA ARG A 286 -5.79 19.53 11.85
C ARG A 286 -6.18 20.40 13.04
N SER A 287 -6.24 19.86 14.25
CA SER A 287 -6.47 20.66 15.45
C SER A 287 -5.31 21.61 15.74
N ALA A 288 -4.07 21.19 15.50
CA ALA A 288 -2.89 22.04 15.68
C ALA A 288 -2.73 23.12 14.60
N ALA A 289 -3.32 22.92 13.42
CA ALA A 289 -3.29 23.86 12.30
C ALA A 289 -4.39 24.94 12.35
N GLN A 290 -5.35 24.84 13.29
CA GLN A 290 -6.40 25.85 13.47
C GLN A 290 -5.89 26.97 14.39
N PRO A 291 -6.01 28.26 13.99
CA PRO A 291 -5.56 29.41 14.78
C PRO A 291 -6.39 29.68 16.03
#